data_AF-A0A2D7CC57-F1
#
_entry.id   AF-A0A2D7CC57-F1
#
_cell.length_a   1.000
_cell.length_b   1.000
_cell.length_c   1.000
_cell.angle_alpha   90.00
_cell.angle_beta   90.00
_cell.angle_gamma   90.00
#
_symmetry.space_group_name_H-M   'P 1'
#
loop_
_entity.id
_entity.type
_entity.pdbx_description
1 polymer ?
#
loop_
_entity_poly.entity_id
_entity_poly.type
_entity_poly.pdbx_seq_one_letter_code
_entity_poly.pdbx_strand_id
1 'polypeptide(L)'
;MDETPVKRVYVPSVIEEEQGPIGLGCFSEEATAWRVLRAFLKKTERMRLERASVVAWDVDVIGEDGMTELAHLLVRECPVCRRRTMWVDLRQFSALCYGSACEAWVEEHPTEADTVDCGWPQTRFFQRCKTAEEAFEVLAGLGADIHAHDEERQGEAEAAMDNEGSA
;
A
#
# COMPACT_ATOMS: atom_id res chain seq x y z
N MET A 1 -2.83 -45.05 -3.04
CA MET A 1 -2.05 -43.81 -3.17
C MET A 1 -2.41 -42.98 -1.98
N ASP A 2 -1.48 -42.87 -1.03
CA ASP A 2 -1.65 -42.02 0.14
C ASP A 2 -1.44 -40.59 -0.35
N GLU A 3 -2.52 -39.83 -0.55
CA GLU A 3 -2.43 -38.41 -0.89
C GLU A 3 -1.95 -37.68 0.36
N THR A 4 -0.63 -37.64 0.54
CA THR A 4 -0.03 -36.75 1.52
C THR A 4 -0.41 -35.33 1.09
N PRO A 5 -1.10 -34.54 1.94
CA PRO A 5 -1.50 -33.20 1.56
C PRO A 5 -0.27 -32.38 1.19
N VAL A 6 -0.31 -31.74 0.02
CA VAL A 6 0.77 -30.88 -0.47
C VAL A 6 1.02 -29.81 0.59
N LYS A 7 2.25 -29.79 1.10
CA LYS A 7 2.63 -28.82 2.12
C LYS A 7 2.92 -27.50 1.42
N ARG A 8 2.21 -26.44 1.81
CA ARG A 8 2.37 -25.10 1.24
C ARG A 8 3.12 -24.19 2.21
N VAL A 9 3.97 -23.32 1.67
CA VAL A 9 4.63 -22.23 2.40
C VAL A 9 4.35 -20.90 1.73
N TYR A 10 4.41 -19.83 2.52
CA TYR A 10 4.11 -18.46 2.12
C TYR A 10 5.32 -17.59 2.36
N VAL A 11 5.82 -16.98 1.29
CA VAL A 11 7.09 -16.25 1.26
C VAL A 11 6.80 -14.79 0.91
N PRO A 12 6.72 -13.89 1.91
CA PRO A 12 6.68 -12.45 1.67
C PRO A 12 8.08 -11.94 1.32
N SER A 13 8.17 -11.07 0.31
CA SER A 13 9.42 -10.40 -0.06
C SER A 13 9.19 -8.97 -0.50
N VAL A 14 10.25 -8.16 -0.47
CA VAL A 14 10.28 -6.79 -1.01
C VAL A 14 11.44 -6.65 -1.97
N ILE A 15 11.37 -5.71 -2.89
CA ILE A 15 12.48 -5.30 -3.75
C ILE A 15 12.83 -3.87 -3.37
N GLU A 16 14.09 -3.66 -2.99
CA GLU A 16 14.66 -2.34 -2.74
C GLU A 16 15.50 -1.91 -3.95
N GLU A 17 15.42 -0.62 -4.31
CA GLU A 17 16.25 0.00 -5.35
C GLU A 17 17.71 -0.43 -5.15
N GLU A 18 18.33 -0.95 -6.22
CA GLU A 18 19.75 -1.31 -6.29
C GLU A 18 20.22 -2.51 -5.43
N GLN A 19 19.36 -3.10 -4.58
CA GLN A 19 19.74 -4.15 -3.62
C GLN A 19 19.13 -5.53 -3.89
N GLY A 20 18.18 -5.61 -4.83
CA GLY A 20 17.53 -6.87 -5.22
C GLY A 20 16.44 -7.33 -4.23
N PRO A 21 15.98 -8.60 -4.33
CA PRO A 21 14.90 -9.09 -3.49
C PRO A 21 15.37 -9.38 -2.07
N ILE A 22 14.62 -8.86 -1.09
CA ILE A 22 14.79 -9.10 0.34
C ILE A 22 13.65 -10.01 0.81
N GLY A 23 13.99 -11.23 1.20
CA GLY A 23 13.04 -12.16 1.81
C GLY A 23 12.69 -11.75 3.25
N LEU A 24 11.40 -11.65 3.56
CA LEU A 24 10.91 -11.30 4.91
C LEU A 24 10.62 -12.53 5.77
N GLY A 25 10.70 -13.72 5.20
CA GLY A 25 10.55 -15.00 5.90
C GLY A 25 9.92 -16.08 5.02
N CYS A 26 9.70 -17.25 5.62
CA CYS A 26 9.00 -18.37 5.01
C CYS A 26 8.08 -18.98 6.08
N PHE A 27 6.78 -19.01 5.82
CA PHE A 27 5.75 -19.30 6.82
C PHE A 27 4.84 -20.42 6.37
N SER A 28 4.33 -21.23 7.30
CA SER A 28 3.33 -22.27 7.01
C SER A 28 1.89 -21.73 6.97
N GLU A 29 1.68 -20.47 7.35
CA GLU A 29 0.38 -19.81 7.40
C GLU A 29 0.38 -18.53 6.57
N GLU A 30 -0.59 -18.39 5.67
CA GLU A 30 -0.75 -17.21 4.82
C GLU A 30 -0.94 -15.93 5.63
N ALA A 31 -1.81 -15.99 6.65
CA ALA A 31 -2.11 -14.86 7.51
C ALA A 31 -0.85 -14.31 8.22
N THR A 32 0.09 -15.19 8.55
CA THR A 32 1.36 -14.80 9.17
C THR A 32 2.28 -14.09 8.16
N ALA A 33 2.40 -14.62 6.94
CA ALA A 33 3.16 -13.96 5.87
C ALA A 33 2.64 -12.54 5.60
N TRP A 34 1.32 -12.40 5.47
CA TRP A 34 0.67 -11.11 5.29
C TRP A 34 0.90 -10.14 6.45
N ARG A 35 0.79 -10.62 7.69
CA ARG A 35 1.05 -9.79 8.89
C ARG A 35 2.49 -9.28 8.91
N VAL A 36 3.47 -10.13 8.57
CA VAL A 36 4.89 -9.75 8.50
C VAL A 36 5.12 -8.70 7.41
N LEU A 37 4.59 -8.93 6.21
CA LEU A 37 4.69 -7.97 5.12
C LEU A 37 4.09 -6.62 5.52
N ARG A 38 2.85 -6.58 5.99
CA ARG A 38 2.20 -5.33 6.42
C ARG A 38 2.97 -4.60 7.51
N ALA A 39 3.51 -5.33 8.49
CA ALA A 39 4.34 -4.74 9.55
C ALA A 39 5.65 -4.15 9.01
N PHE A 40 6.25 -4.78 8.00
CA PHE A 40 7.43 -4.27 7.30
C PHE A 40 7.10 -3.00 6.51
N LEU A 41 5.98 -2.99 5.76
CA LEU A 41 5.57 -1.85 4.94
C LEU A 41 5.26 -0.59 5.76
N LYS A 42 4.91 -0.71 7.04
CA LYS A 42 4.79 0.47 7.92
C LYS A 42 6.11 1.22 8.14
N LYS A 43 7.25 0.62 7.79
CA LYS A 43 8.60 1.19 7.93
C LYS A 43 9.18 1.67 6.60
N THR A 44 8.40 1.64 5.49
CA THR A 44 8.87 1.98 4.15
C THR A 44 9.43 3.40 4.04
N GLU A 45 9.04 4.34 4.91
CA GLU A 45 9.53 5.73 4.88
C GLU A 45 11.06 5.86 4.97
N ARG A 46 11.76 4.81 5.42
CA ARG A 46 13.23 4.78 5.57
C ARG A 46 13.95 3.99 4.49
N MET A 47 13.22 3.41 3.53
CA MET A 47 13.72 2.46 2.54
C MET A 47 13.24 2.85 1.15
N ARG A 48 14.06 2.60 0.13
CA ARG A 48 13.70 2.89 -1.26
C ARG A 48 13.09 1.68 -1.94
N LEU A 49 11.94 1.25 -1.43
CA LEU A 49 11.28 0.08 -1.99
C LEU A 49 10.69 0.39 -3.38
N GLU A 50 10.71 -0.61 -4.24
CA GLU A 50 10.07 -0.59 -5.56
C GLU A 50 8.82 -1.47 -5.57
N ARG A 51 8.91 -2.66 -4.97
CA ARG A 51 7.88 -3.70 -5.05
C ARG A 51 7.82 -4.52 -3.77
N ALA A 52 6.71 -5.20 -3.58
CA ALA A 52 6.60 -6.29 -2.63
C ALA A 52 5.67 -7.38 -3.15
N SER A 53 5.81 -8.58 -2.61
CA SER A 53 4.96 -9.71 -3.02
C SER A 53 4.75 -10.68 -1.88
N VAL A 54 3.69 -11.48 -2.01
CA VAL A 54 3.52 -12.73 -1.26
C VAL A 54 3.38 -13.83 -2.28
N VAL A 55 4.25 -14.83 -2.20
CA VAL A 55 4.23 -15.99 -3.10
C VAL A 55 4.03 -17.24 -2.27
N ALA A 56 3.05 -18.06 -2.65
CA ALA A 56 2.88 -19.40 -2.13
C ALA A 56 3.72 -20.40 -2.93
N TRP A 57 4.41 -21.28 -2.22
CA TRP A 57 5.17 -22.38 -2.80
C TRP A 57 4.68 -23.72 -2.27
N ASP A 58 4.39 -24.64 -3.17
CA ASP A 58 4.12 -26.03 -2.87
C ASP A 58 5.45 -26.78 -2.72
N VAL A 59 5.64 -27.38 -1.55
CA VAL A 59 6.85 -28.14 -1.22
C VAL A 59 6.88 -29.43 -2.04
N ASP A 60 8.07 -29.78 -2.52
CA ASP A 60 8.34 -30.95 -3.37
C ASP A 60 7.68 -30.92 -4.77
N VAL A 61 7.19 -29.75 -5.21
CA VAL A 61 6.72 -29.52 -6.58
C VAL A 61 7.80 -28.78 -7.37
N ILE A 62 8.12 -29.28 -8.57
CA ILE A 62 9.17 -28.72 -9.44
C ILE A 62 8.54 -27.83 -10.50
N GLY A 63 9.12 -26.65 -10.73
CA GLY A 63 8.73 -25.74 -11.81
C GLY A 63 7.68 -24.72 -11.39
N GLU A 64 7.09 -24.03 -12.37
CA GLU A 64 6.11 -22.96 -12.15
C GLU A 64 4.80 -23.48 -11.54
N ASP A 65 4.48 -24.77 -11.73
CA ASP A 65 3.30 -25.43 -11.14
C ASP A 65 3.33 -25.45 -9.60
N GLY A 66 4.53 -25.30 -9.00
CA GLY A 66 4.69 -25.21 -7.55
C GLY A 66 4.55 -23.79 -7.00
N MET A 67 4.39 -22.78 -7.86
CA MET A 67 4.39 -21.38 -7.46
C MET A 67 3.05 -20.72 -7.73
N THR A 68 2.45 -20.12 -6.71
CA THR A 68 1.27 -19.26 -6.86
C THR A 68 1.59 -17.86 -6.35
N GLU A 69 1.60 -16.86 -7.23
CA GLU A 69 1.70 -15.45 -6.82
C GLU A 69 0.36 -15.03 -6.20
N LEU A 70 0.36 -14.70 -4.90
CA LEU A 70 -0.84 -14.28 -4.18
C LEU A 70 -1.05 -12.78 -4.26
N ALA A 71 0.04 -12.01 -4.34
CA ALA A 71 -0.03 -10.56 -4.44
C ALA A 71 1.24 -9.98 -5.05
N HIS A 72 1.05 -8.91 -5.83
CA HIS A 72 2.11 -8.08 -6.36
C HIS A 72 1.83 -6.61 -6.06
N LEU A 73 2.69 -5.98 -5.27
CA LEU A 73 2.56 -4.61 -4.79
C LEU A 73 3.59 -3.73 -5.49
N LEU A 74 3.15 -2.56 -5.94
CA LEU A 74 4.03 -1.55 -6.53
C LEU A 74 4.08 -0.33 -5.60
N VAL A 75 5.26 0.24 -5.45
CA VAL A 75 5.42 1.52 -4.74
C VAL A 75 4.97 2.65 -5.66
N ARG A 76 4.01 3.43 -5.19
CA ARG A 76 3.55 4.67 -5.84
C ARG A 76 3.36 5.77 -4.81
N GLU A 77 3.20 6.99 -5.27
CA GLU A 77 2.90 8.13 -4.41
C GLU A 77 1.44 8.07 -3.91
N CYS A 78 1.23 8.30 -2.61
CA CYS A 78 -0.11 8.47 -2.04
C CYS A 78 -0.78 9.75 -2.58
N PRO A 79 -1.97 9.75 -3.23
CA PRO A 79 -2.63 10.97 -3.70
C PRO A 79 -3.07 11.84 -2.53
N VAL A 80 -3.24 11.24 -1.35
CA VAL A 80 -3.62 11.94 -0.13
C VAL A 80 -2.39 12.56 0.55
N CYS A 81 -1.41 11.74 0.94
CA CYS A 81 -0.31 12.22 1.79
C CYS A 81 1.02 12.46 1.06
N ARG A 82 1.06 12.29 -0.27
CA ARG A 82 2.25 12.43 -1.13
C ARG A 82 3.46 11.57 -0.75
N ARG A 83 3.33 10.66 0.22
CA ARG A 83 4.41 9.72 0.59
C ARG A 83 4.50 8.60 -0.44
N ARG A 84 5.72 8.19 -0.79
CA ARG A 84 5.96 6.90 -1.47
C ARG A 84 5.57 5.78 -0.49
N THR A 85 4.44 5.14 -0.79
CA THR A 85 3.90 4.01 -0.01
C THR A 85 3.60 2.87 -0.96
N MET A 86 3.45 1.66 -0.45
CA MET A 86 3.01 0.54 -1.27
C MET A 86 1.53 0.66 -1.58
N TRP A 87 1.17 0.39 -2.83
CA TRP A 87 -0.18 0.33 -3.35
C TRP A 87 -0.48 -1.12 -3.70
N VAL A 88 -1.65 -1.59 -3.29
CA VAL A 88 -2.00 -3.01 -3.36
C VAL A 88 -2.51 -3.39 -4.76
N ASP A 89 -2.61 -4.70 -4.93
CA ASP A 89 -2.77 -5.56 -6.08
C ASP A 89 -3.50 -5.04 -7.35
N LEU A 90 -2.79 -5.12 -8.48
CA LEU A 90 -3.36 -4.93 -9.84
C LEU A 90 -4.32 -6.06 -10.25
N ARG A 91 -4.32 -7.21 -9.55
CA ARG A 91 -5.20 -8.35 -9.85
C ARG A 91 -6.52 -8.34 -9.07
N GLN A 92 -6.59 -7.63 -7.94
CA GLN A 92 -7.77 -7.56 -7.06
C GLN A 92 -8.27 -6.12 -6.83
N PHE A 93 -7.74 -5.14 -7.59
CA PHE A 93 -8.12 -3.72 -7.51
C PHE A 93 -8.26 -3.18 -6.07
N SER A 94 -7.29 -3.49 -5.22
CA SER A 94 -7.24 -2.96 -3.86
C SER A 94 -6.01 -2.10 -3.67
N ALA A 95 -6.11 -1.05 -2.87
CA ALA A 95 -5.03 -0.12 -2.59
C ALA A 95 -5.11 0.34 -1.15
N LEU A 96 -3.97 0.44 -0.48
CA LEU A 96 -3.89 0.93 0.89
C LEU A 96 -2.57 1.65 1.13
N CYS A 97 -2.63 2.89 1.58
CA CYS A 97 -1.46 3.60 2.07
C CYS A 97 -1.01 3.03 3.43
N TYR A 98 0.11 2.32 3.45
CA TYR A 98 0.71 1.77 4.68
C TYR A 98 1.39 2.80 5.58
N GLY A 99 1.46 4.07 5.16
CA GLY A 99 1.90 5.17 6.01
C GLY A 99 0.98 5.30 7.24
N SER A 100 1.56 5.18 8.43
CA SER A 100 0.85 5.09 9.72
C SER A 100 -0.08 6.26 10.04
N ALA A 101 0.12 7.42 9.41
CA ALA A 101 -0.69 8.62 9.61
C ALA A 101 -1.71 8.88 8.49
N CYS A 102 -1.81 8.02 7.46
CA CYS A 102 -2.70 8.25 6.32
C CYS A 102 -3.74 7.14 6.21
N GLU A 103 -3.33 5.90 5.92
CA GLU A 103 -4.25 4.75 5.79
C GLU A 103 -5.37 4.93 4.75
N ALA A 104 -5.21 5.85 3.80
CA ALA A 104 -6.14 6.00 2.68
C ALA A 104 -6.17 4.72 1.83
N TRP A 105 -7.35 4.35 1.33
CA TRP A 105 -7.57 3.08 0.67
C TRP A 105 -8.57 3.17 -0.49
N VAL A 106 -8.48 2.18 -1.40
CA VAL A 106 -9.40 1.93 -2.52
C VAL A 106 -9.62 0.42 -2.58
N GLU A 107 -10.83 -0.08 -2.78
CA GLU A 107 -11.10 -1.53 -2.87
C GLU A 107 -12.33 -1.77 -3.74
N GLU A 108 -12.36 -2.87 -4.48
CA GLU A 108 -13.61 -3.33 -5.12
C GLU A 108 -14.72 -3.49 -4.08
N HIS A 109 -15.93 -3.07 -4.41
CA HIS A 109 -17.04 -3.26 -3.48
C HIS A 109 -17.31 -4.78 -3.33
N PRO A 110 -17.41 -5.32 -2.09
CA PRO A 110 -17.67 -6.74 -1.86
C PRO A 110 -18.94 -7.33 -2.46
N THR A 111 -19.94 -6.53 -2.85
CA THR A 111 -21.25 -7.03 -3.30
C THR A 111 -21.81 -6.35 -4.53
N GLU A 112 -21.41 -5.12 -4.84
CA GLU A 112 -21.90 -4.38 -6.00
C GLU A 112 -20.85 -4.45 -7.11
N ALA A 113 -21.14 -5.25 -8.13
CA ALA A 113 -20.23 -5.45 -9.26
C ALA A 113 -19.87 -4.13 -9.93
N ASP A 114 -18.64 -4.06 -10.45
CA ASP A 114 -18.12 -2.92 -11.22
C ASP A 114 -18.17 -1.58 -10.45
N THR A 115 -18.09 -1.64 -9.11
CA THR A 115 -17.95 -0.45 -8.28
C THR A 115 -16.76 -0.58 -7.34
N VAL A 116 -16.23 0.58 -6.96
CA VAL A 116 -15.03 0.69 -6.15
C VAL A 116 -15.34 1.62 -4.99
N ASP A 117 -15.00 1.22 -3.77
CA ASP A 117 -15.08 2.05 -2.59
C ASP A 117 -13.71 2.66 -2.30
N CYS A 118 -13.69 3.92 -1.86
CA CYS A 118 -12.48 4.55 -1.35
C CYS A 118 -12.74 5.25 -0.02
N GLY A 119 -11.68 5.40 0.76
CA GLY A 119 -11.81 6.02 2.07
C GLY A 119 -10.52 6.57 2.62
N TRP A 120 -10.68 7.47 3.58
CA TRP A 120 -9.59 8.02 4.35
C TRP A 120 -9.97 8.06 5.83
N PRO A 121 -9.51 7.08 6.62
CA PRO A 121 -9.95 6.91 8.01
C PRO A 121 -9.71 8.14 8.90
N GLN A 122 -8.62 8.87 8.65
CA GLN A 122 -8.22 10.02 9.48
C GLN A 122 -9.23 11.18 9.41
N THR A 123 -9.97 11.28 8.31
CA THR A 123 -11.04 12.27 8.12
C THR A 123 -12.44 11.68 8.22
N ARG A 124 -12.54 10.35 8.45
CA ARG A 124 -13.78 9.56 8.36
C ARG A 124 -14.46 9.66 7.00
N PHE A 125 -13.68 9.97 5.96
CA PHE A 125 -14.18 10.05 4.60
C PHE A 125 -14.39 8.65 4.02
N PHE A 126 -15.50 8.49 3.30
CA PHE A 126 -15.84 7.31 2.53
C PHE A 126 -16.65 7.74 1.31
N GLN A 127 -16.35 7.17 0.15
CA GLN A 127 -17.13 7.38 -1.06
C GLN A 127 -17.11 6.12 -1.93
N ARG A 128 -18.25 5.86 -2.57
CA ARG A 128 -18.37 4.90 -3.66
C ARG A 128 -18.14 5.57 -5.00
N CYS A 129 -17.37 4.91 -5.85
CA CYS A 129 -16.99 5.33 -7.18
C CYS A 129 -17.33 4.23 -8.20
N LYS A 130 -17.44 4.62 -9.48
CA LYS A 130 -17.70 3.68 -10.57
C LYS A 130 -16.42 3.03 -11.08
N THR A 131 -15.28 3.68 -10.94
CA THR A 131 -13.99 3.15 -11.36
C THR A 131 -12.91 3.43 -10.34
N ALA A 132 -11.81 2.70 -10.43
CA ALA A 132 -10.63 2.96 -9.61
C ALA A 132 -10.07 4.36 -9.89
N GLU A 133 -10.01 4.78 -11.16
CA GLU A 133 -9.53 6.11 -11.55
C GLU A 133 -10.31 7.23 -10.86
N GLU A 134 -11.64 7.12 -10.83
CA GLU A 134 -12.50 8.07 -10.10
C GLU A 134 -12.18 8.08 -8.60
N ALA A 135 -12.00 6.90 -7.99
CA ALA A 135 -11.62 6.80 -6.59
C ALA A 135 -10.25 7.47 -6.30
N PHE A 136 -9.28 7.31 -7.20
CA PHE A 136 -7.99 7.99 -7.11
C PHE A 136 -8.09 9.50 -7.25
N GLU A 137 -8.92 10.00 -8.18
CA GLU A 137 -9.17 11.43 -8.37
C GLU A 137 -9.81 12.05 -7.13
N VAL A 138 -10.81 11.37 -6.53
CA VAL A 138 -11.47 11.79 -5.29
C VAL A 138 -10.45 11.92 -4.15
N LEU A 139 -9.63 10.88 -3.94
CA LEU A 139 -8.59 10.92 -2.91
C LEU A 139 -7.53 11.98 -3.17
N ALA A 140 -7.19 12.24 -4.44
CA ALA A 140 -6.24 13.30 -4.82
C ALA A 140 -6.78 14.70 -4.51
N GLY A 141 -8.08 14.94 -4.78
CA GLY A 141 -8.73 16.20 -4.42
C GLY A 141 -8.67 16.46 -2.91
N LEU A 142 -9.04 15.47 -2.10
CA LEU A 142 -8.96 15.56 -0.64
C LEU A 142 -7.54 15.83 -0.14
N GLY A 143 -6.55 15.18 -0.75
CA GLY A 143 -5.14 15.44 -0.46
C GLY A 143 -4.75 16.88 -0.78
N ALA A 144 -5.09 17.35 -1.99
CA ALA A 144 -4.75 18.69 -2.47
C ALA A 144 -5.29 19.80 -1.57
N ASP A 145 -6.55 19.70 -1.12
CA ASP A 145 -7.18 20.70 -0.24
C ASP A 145 -6.39 20.85 1.08
N ILE A 146 -5.92 19.75 1.66
CA ILE A 146 -5.18 19.77 2.92
C ILE A 146 -3.76 20.32 2.74
N HIS A 147 -3.08 19.92 1.67
CA HIS A 147 -1.74 20.46 1.40
C HIS A 147 -1.78 21.95 1.09
N ALA A 148 -2.81 22.44 0.38
CA ALA A 148 -2.99 23.87 0.13
C ALA A 148 -3.12 24.65 1.45
N HIS A 149 -3.92 24.17 2.40
CA HIS A 149 -4.06 24.80 3.71
C HIS A 149 -2.78 24.75 4.56
N ASP A 150 -2.01 23.66 4.50
CA ASP A 150 -0.73 23.57 5.21
C ASP A 150 0.33 24.49 4.60
N GLU A 151 0.38 24.61 3.27
CA GLU A 151 1.27 25.51 2.53
C GLU A 151 0.95 26.99 2.83
N GLU A 152 -0.35 27.37 2.87
CA GLU A 152 -0.80 28.72 3.27
C GLU A 152 -0.34 29.07 4.69
N ARG A 153 -0.57 28.17 5.65
CA ARG A 153 -0.20 28.39 7.06
C ARG A 153 1.31 28.50 7.27
N GLN A 154 2.11 27.75 6.50
CA GLN A 154 3.56 27.87 6.53
C GLN A 154 4.02 29.23 6.00
N GLY A 155 3.47 29.68 4.87
CA GLY A 155 3.77 30.99 4.30
C GLY A 155 3.40 32.15 5.24
N GLU A 156 2.27 32.08 5.94
CA GLU A 156 1.87 33.06 6.95
C GLU A 156 2.84 33.10 8.15
N ALA A 157 3.30 31.94 8.62
CA ALA A 157 4.24 31.84 9.72
C ALA A 157 5.63 32.41 9.36
N GLU A 158 6.13 32.09 8.16
CA GLU A 158 7.39 32.64 7.65
C GLU A 158 7.32 34.17 7.50
N ALA A 159 6.24 34.69 6.92
CA ALA A 159 6.03 36.13 6.78
C ALA A 159 5.93 36.87 8.13
N ALA A 160 5.35 36.24 9.15
CA ALA A 160 5.31 36.80 10.51
C ALA A 160 6.71 36.86 11.16
N MET A 161 7.52 35.81 10.98
CA MET A 161 8.89 35.75 11.51
C MET A 161 9.82 36.78 10.83
N ASP A 162 9.67 37.00 9.52
CA ASP A 162 10.44 38.01 8.78
C ASP A 162 10.11 39.45 9.22
N ASN A 163 8.85 39.67 9.64
CA ASN A 163 8.39 40.97 10.12
C ASN A 163 8.84 41.28 11.56
N GLU A 164 9.03 40.25 12.41
CA GLU A 164 9.54 40.38 13.77
C GLU A 164 11.08 40.51 13.85
N GLY A 165 11.82 40.03 12.83
CA GLY A 165 13.28 40.16 12.74
C GLY A 165 13.80 41.50 12.20
N SER A 166 12.90 42.40 11.78
CA SER A 166 13.22 43.69 11.17
C SER A 166 12.99 44.91 12.09
N ALA A 167 12.73 44.69 13.38
CA ALA A 167 12.48 45.72 14.40
C ALA A 167 13.67 45.96 15.35
#